data_AF-A0A7R9CXA0-F1
#
_entry.id   AF-A0A7R9CXA0-F1
#
_cell.length_a   1.000
_cell.length_b   1.000
_cell.length_c   1.000
_cell.angle_alpha   90.00
_cell.angle_beta   90.00
_cell.angle_gamma   90.00
#
_symmetry.space_group_name_H-M   'P 1'
#
loop_
_entity.id
_entity.type
_entity.pdbx_description
1 polymer ?
#
loop_
_entity_poly.entity_id
_entity_poly.type
_entity_poly.pdbx_seq_one_letter_code
_entity_poly.pdbx_strand_id
1 'polypeptide(L)'
;MSGTSPQAIGLERSSPRRACLQGLPLPRRGSLPMEFGSDGLVREISNSAVVRAVDIVGEKLDCVVLSRSDLMLFIAGANGSVISLKFPLVEPSEFNEYNMHSQTVTKMRLTHDDQMLITCSEDGTVCLWKLSFTEGRAIKMDKDFTHTSEILIGKEDLEDKNHTIKDLTQRMHELHTEHSYQTRQNEVAHTDKLKEVHASYCQAIEELKEKNEQLEVDHTQEMNNINSDIAKLKNAHEESLHTLEASYNAKLIVEYDKYHALEERLNRTRRDYEDQLAAFVETKVQEIQQLNEKYHTQLRDKNVQLEELHEEARQQVKEHEEIKQQLEDDADREIIELRTAFEKELKEERENMTKLRGETGVMRKKYVSSQKEIEESKHQIHTLQQEQIKFKQIITSLERDIADLKKEINERDGTIQDKEKRIYDLKRKNQELEKYKFVLNYKIKELKNQIEPKDRENKEKKEQIQDMEVELENLQKTNNSLELQLTELKEKLYATDLELEAERQRNRENNSLLRRIRIDLHNCSGLIQEPNKLKESVRNLYHKYSHDQESASSRVQDVDAQTEFMRQREHLERTVASLKRQVMKGQSSQHGEGMKIMEDCEKTINLLKGEIQRLVKKLNEEGKSQYFEETETQ
;
A
#
# COMPACT_ATOMS: atom_id res chain seq x y z
N MET A 1 -142.63 -124.17 -76.21
CA MET A 1 -143.42 -125.40 -75.95
C MET A 1 -143.15 -125.80 -74.50
N SER A 2 -144.10 -126.13 -73.64
CA SER A 2 -145.58 -126.13 -73.69
C SER A 2 -146.06 -126.10 -72.22
N GLY A 3 -147.13 -125.37 -71.88
CA GLY A 3 -147.52 -125.13 -70.48
C GLY A 3 -148.97 -125.51 -70.12
N THR A 4 -149.30 -125.42 -68.82
CA THR A 4 -150.65 -125.58 -68.23
C THR A 4 -150.77 -124.86 -66.87
N SER A 5 -152.00 -124.46 -66.49
CA SER A 5 -152.45 -123.82 -65.22
C SER A 5 -153.75 -124.53 -64.73
N PRO A 6 -154.60 -124.09 -63.75
CA PRO A 6 -154.67 -122.92 -62.84
C PRO A 6 -154.65 -123.34 -61.32
N GLN A 7 -155.33 -122.83 -60.26
CA GLN A 7 -156.39 -121.80 -60.01
C GLN A 7 -156.36 -121.29 -58.52
N ALA A 8 -157.44 -120.67 -57.98
CA ALA A 8 -157.50 -119.99 -56.66
C ALA A 8 -158.93 -119.95 -56.02
N ILE A 9 -159.09 -119.48 -54.75
CA ILE A 9 -160.36 -119.03 -54.05
C ILE A 9 -160.07 -118.42 -52.63
N GLY A 10 -160.99 -117.63 -52.01
CA GLY A 10 -160.91 -117.03 -50.64
C GLY A 10 -162.27 -116.50 -50.08
N LEU A 11 -162.38 -115.90 -48.85
CA LEU A 11 -163.62 -115.32 -48.23
C LEU A 11 -163.43 -114.43 -46.93
N GLU A 12 -164.51 -113.86 -46.31
CA GLU A 12 -164.53 -112.65 -45.40
C GLU A 12 -165.34 -112.71 -44.03
N ARG A 13 -165.39 -111.57 -43.26
CA ARG A 13 -166.42 -111.01 -42.27
C ARG A 13 -166.22 -111.27 -40.73
N SER A 14 -166.72 -110.49 -39.72
CA SER A 14 -167.45 -109.18 -39.55
C SER A 14 -167.39 -108.61 -38.07
N SER A 15 -168.22 -107.60 -37.65
CA SER A 15 -168.15 -106.83 -36.35
C SER A 15 -169.50 -106.68 -35.56
N PRO A 16 -169.54 -106.17 -34.29
CA PRO A 16 -170.29 -104.92 -33.94
C PRO A 16 -169.81 -104.10 -32.67
N ARG A 17 -170.58 -103.06 -32.22
CA ARG A 17 -170.30 -102.12 -31.07
C ARG A 17 -171.42 -102.03 -30.00
N ARG A 18 -171.13 -101.42 -28.83
CA ARG A 18 -172.10 -100.87 -27.84
C ARG A 18 -171.50 -99.66 -27.07
N ALA A 19 -172.32 -98.87 -26.37
CA ALA A 19 -171.92 -97.63 -25.65
C ALA A 19 -172.90 -97.36 -24.47
N CYS A 20 -172.74 -96.38 -23.56
CA CYS A 20 -171.68 -95.36 -23.39
C CYS A 20 -171.52 -94.92 -21.91
N LEU A 21 -170.42 -94.23 -21.57
CA LEU A 21 -170.18 -93.45 -20.34
C LEU A 21 -168.92 -92.57 -20.59
N GLN A 22 -169.07 -91.26 -20.77
CA GLN A 22 -168.04 -90.42 -21.42
C GLN A 22 -167.16 -89.61 -20.46
N GLY A 23 -166.04 -90.23 -20.04
CA GLY A 23 -164.76 -89.53 -19.84
C GLY A 23 -164.58 -88.70 -18.55
N LEU A 24 -164.12 -89.34 -17.47
CA LEU A 24 -163.42 -88.68 -16.37
C LEU A 24 -161.91 -88.59 -16.69
N PRO A 25 -161.33 -87.40 -16.95
CA PRO A 25 -159.88 -87.22 -17.02
C PRO A 25 -159.32 -87.15 -15.60
N LEU A 26 -158.56 -88.18 -15.19
CA LEU A 26 -157.81 -88.16 -13.93
C LEU A 26 -156.46 -87.46 -14.15
N PRO A 27 -156.15 -86.35 -13.46
CA PRO A 27 -154.82 -85.74 -13.47
C PRO A 27 -153.77 -86.70 -12.89
N ARG A 28 -152.51 -86.60 -13.33
CA ARG A 28 -151.47 -87.57 -12.93
C ARG A 28 -150.70 -87.22 -11.66
N ARG A 29 -150.87 -86.02 -11.08
CA ARG A 29 -150.30 -85.66 -9.76
C ARG A 29 -151.15 -84.65 -8.99
N GLY A 30 -151.76 -85.09 -7.88
CA GLY A 30 -152.14 -84.23 -6.75
C GLY A 30 -153.28 -83.21 -6.97
N SER A 31 -153.75 -83.03 -8.20
CA SER A 31 -154.89 -82.20 -8.56
C SER A 31 -156.17 -83.03 -8.70
N LEU A 32 -157.30 -82.33 -8.73
CA LEU A 32 -158.62 -82.86 -8.41
C LEU A 32 -159.33 -83.46 -9.64
N PRO A 33 -160.09 -84.56 -9.49
CA PRO A 33 -160.95 -85.06 -10.56
C PRO A 33 -161.97 -83.99 -10.98
N MET A 34 -162.15 -83.84 -12.28
CA MET A 34 -163.15 -82.96 -12.87
C MET A 34 -164.31 -83.76 -13.46
N GLU A 35 -165.52 -83.27 -13.23
CA GLU A 35 -166.78 -83.79 -13.77
C GLU A 35 -167.48 -82.69 -14.55
N PHE A 36 -168.12 -83.03 -15.67
CA PHE A 36 -168.95 -82.12 -16.45
C PHE A 36 -170.38 -82.66 -16.51
N GLY A 37 -171.36 -81.80 -16.28
CA GLY A 37 -172.77 -82.16 -16.35
C GLY A 37 -173.43 -81.74 -17.66
N SER A 38 -174.66 -82.22 -17.88
CA SER A 38 -175.53 -81.71 -18.95
C SER A 38 -176.09 -80.31 -18.68
N ASP A 39 -175.68 -79.69 -17.57
CA ASP A 39 -176.02 -78.34 -17.10
C ASP A 39 -174.93 -77.30 -17.44
N GLY A 40 -173.96 -77.65 -18.29
CA GLY A 40 -172.91 -76.74 -18.80
C GLY A 40 -171.77 -76.44 -17.82
N LEU A 41 -171.95 -76.79 -16.54
CA LEU A 41 -170.99 -76.55 -15.47
C LEU A 41 -169.83 -77.55 -15.48
N VAL A 42 -168.59 -77.04 -15.46
CA VAL A 42 -167.39 -77.82 -15.16
C VAL A 42 -167.14 -77.77 -13.65
N ARG A 43 -167.15 -78.94 -13.00
CA ARG A 43 -167.01 -79.10 -11.56
C ARG A 43 -165.66 -79.71 -11.20
N GLU A 44 -164.93 -79.06 -10.30
CA GLU A 44 -163.70 -79.57 -9.69
C GLU A 44 -164.04 -80.18 -8.33
N ILE A 45 -163.73 -81.45 -8.10
CA ILE A 45 -164.22 -82.22 -6.95
C ILE A 45 -163.06 -82.69 -6.05
N SER A 46 -163.09 -82.34 -4.76
CA SER A 46 -162.11 -82.79 -3.75
C SER A 46 -162.82 -83.47 -2.59
N ASN A 47 -162.29 -84.60 -2.13
CA ASN A 47 -162.79 -85.32 -0.95
C ASN A 47 -164.32 -85.49 -0.94
N SER A 48 -164.88 -85.83 -2.11
CA SER A 48 -166.33 -85.99 -2.37
C SER A 48 -167.20 -84.73 -2.22
N ALA A 49 -166.61 -83.53 -2.27
CA ALA A 49 -167.30 -82.25 -2.34
C ALA A 49 -166.88 -81.45 -3.58
N VAL A 50 -167.81 -80.71 -4.19
CA VAL A 50 -167.50 -79.76 -5.28
C VAL A 50 -166.77 -78.56 -4.66
N VAL A 51 -165.53 -78.33 -5.10
CA VAL A 51 -164.68 -77.21 -4.64
C VAL A 51 -164.97 -75.95 -5.46
N ARG A 52 -165.11 -76.11 -6.77
CA ARG A 52 -165.48 -75.05 -7.72
C ARG A 52 -166.41 -75.60 -8.79
N ALA A 53 -167.34 -74.77 -9.26
CA ALA A 53 -168.23 -75.08 -10.38
C ALA A 53 -168.28 -73.83 -11.26
N VAL A 54 -167.65 -73.91 -12.44
CA VAL A 54 -167.53 -72.79 -13.38
C VAL A 54 -168.44 -73.05 -14.57
N ASP A 55 -169.31 -72.08 -14.89
CA ASP A 55 -170.02 -72.05 -16.17
C ASP A 55 -169.11 -71.37 -17.20
N ILE A 56 -169.08 -71.93 -18.41
CA ILE A 56 -168.18 -71.51 -19.49
C ILE A 56 -169.00 -71.07 -20.71
N VAL A 57 -170.06 -71.83 -21.06
CA VAL A 57 -170.83 -71.65 -22.31
C VAL A 57 -172.35 -71.79 -22.09
N GLY A 58 -172.82 -72.24 -20.92
CA GLY A 58 -174.25 -72.46 -20.65
C GLY A 58 -174.91 -73.60 -21.44
N GLU A 59 -174.17 -74.30 -22.31
CA GLU A 59 -174.64 -75.41 -23.14
C GLU A 59 -173.99 -76.75 -22.73
N LYS A 60 -174.60 -77.86 -23.18
CA LYS A 60 -174.14 -79.22 -22.86
C LYS A 60 -172.73 -79.50 -23.41
N LEU A 61 -171.86 -79.99 -22.54
CA LEU A 61 -170.51 -80.46 -22.87
C LEU A 61 -170.55 -81.98 -23.19
N ASP A 62 -169.71 -82.44 -24.12
CA ASP A 62 -169.72 -83.82 -24.64
C ASP A 62 -168.46 -84.64 -24.29
N CYS A 63 -167.30 -84.00 -24.20
CA CYS A 63 -166.03 -84.67 -23.94
C CYS A 63 -165.01 -83.71 -23.32
N VAL A 64 -164.09 -84.19 -22.50
CA VAL A 64 -163.01 -83.37 -21.93
C VAL A 64 -161.69 -84.15 -21.85
N VAL A 65 -160.59 -83.46 -22.15
CA VAL A 65 -159.22 -83.98 -22.16
C VAL A 65 -158.29 -82.96 -21.52
N LEU A 66 -157.73 -83.33 -20.36
CA LEU A 66 -156.63 -82.59 -19.74
C LEU A 66 -155.31 -82.93 -20.46
N SER A 67 -154.50 -81.91 -20.73
CA SER A 67 -153.12 -82.09 -21.23
C SER A 67 -152.21 -82.67 -20.14
N ARG A 68 -151.24 -83.51 -20.49
CA ARG A 68 -150.25 -84.10 -19.56
C ARG A 68 -149.26 -83.11 -18.98
N SER A 69 -149.26 -81.87 -19.46
CA SER A 69 -148.56 -80.76 -18.80
C SER A 69 -149.32 -80.25 -17.57
N ASP A 70 -150.59 -80.66 -17.39
CA ASP A 70 -151.54 -80.16 -16.39
C ASP A 70 -151.69 -78.61 -16.45
N LEU A 71 -151.62 -78.02 -17.67
CA LEU A 71 -151.71 -76.55 -17.92
C LEU A 71 -152.89 -76.13 -18.80
N MET A 72 -153.40 -77.01 -19.66
CA MET A 72 -154.52 -76.74 -20.58
C MET A 72 -155.56 -77.86 -20.51
N LEU A 73 -156.83 -77.47 -20.51
CA LEU A 73 -157.99 -78.34 -20.55
C LEU A 73 -158.73 -78.13 -21.88
N PHE A 74 -158.92 -79.20 -22.65
CA PHE A 74 -159.69 -79.17 -23.89
C PHE A 74 -161.06 -79.80 -23.66
N ILE A 75 -162.12 -79.09 -24.02
CA ILE A 75 -163.52 -79.50 -23.83
C ILE A 75 -164.21 -79.47 -25.20
N ALA A 76 -165.02 -80.47 -25.51
CA ALA A 76 -165.93 -80.43 -26.66
C ALA A 76 -167.29 -79.89 -26.18
N GLY A 77 -167.73 -78.78 -26.77
CA GLY A 77 -169.06 -78.21 -26.55
C GLY A 77 -170.11 -78.82 -27.49
N ALA A 78 -171.34 -78.33 -27.36
CA ALA A 78 -172.43 -78.68 -28.25
C ALA A 78 -172.11 -78.28 -29.71
N ASN A 79 -172.82 -78.90 -30.66
CA ASN A 79 -172.73 -78.60 -32.09
C ASN A 79 -171.33 -78.73 -32.74
N GLY A 80 -170.35 -79.35 -32.06
CA GLY A 80 -169.02 -79.64 -32.62
C GLY A 80 -167.93 -78.62 -32.30
N SER A 81 -168.15 -77.71 -31.33
CA SER A 81 -167.11 -76.80 -30.87
C SER A 81 -166.03 -77.49 -30.04
N VAL A 82 -164.80 -76.98 -30.11
CA VAL A 82 -163.65 -77.41 -29.31
C VAL A 82 -163.12 -76.20 -28.55
N ILE A 83 -163.26 -76.22 -27.24
CA ILE A 83 -162.92 -75.16 -26.30
C ILE A 83 -161.56 -75.48 -25.65
N SER A 84 -160.63 -74.53 -25.71
CA SER A 84 -159.34 -74.58 -25.02
C SER A 84 -159.35 -73.64 -23.83
N LEU A 85 -159.29 -74.17 -22.62
CA LEU A 85 -159.35 -73.45 -21.35
C LEU A 85 -158.04 -73.59 -20.56
N LYS A 86 -157.59 -72.51 -19.90
CA LYS A 86 -156.38 -72.53 -19.08
C LYS A 86 -156.61 -73.18 -17.71
N PHE A 87 -155.74 -74.11 -17.32
CA PHE A 87 -155.83 -74.86 -16.06
C PHE A 87 -154.65 -74.50 -15.12
N PRO A 88 -154.83 -74.42 -13.78
CA PRO A 88 -156.08 -74.59 -13.03
C PRO A 88 -157.10 -73.47 -13.26
N LEU A 89 -158.38 -73.79 -13.05
CA LEU A 89 -159.50 -72.85 -13.18
C LEU A 89 -159.32 -71.63 -12.27
N VAL A 90 -159.66 -70.45 -12.77
CA VAL A 90 -159.73 -69.16 -12.06
C VAL A 90 -160.98 -68.42 -12.56
N GLU A 91 -161.62 -67.62 -11.72
CA GLU A 91 -162.76 -66.78 -12.13
C GLU A 91 -162.31 -65.32 -12.34
N PRO A 92 -162.69 -64.66 -13.46
CA PRO A 92 -163.33 -65.23 -14.65
C PRO A 92 -162.37 -66.12 -15.46
N SER A 93 -162.89 -67.17 -16.09
CA SER A 93 -162.09 -68.19 -16.77
C SER A 93 -161.68 -67.79 -18.19
N GLU A 94 -160.38 -67.79 -18.48
CA GLU A 94 -159.85 -67.61 -19.84
C GLU A 94 -160.03 -68.88 -20.68
N PHE A 95 -160.82 -68.78 -21.76
CA PHE A 95 -160.99 -69.84 -22.75
C PHE A 95 -161.04 -69.29 -24.19
N ASN A 96 -160.75 -70.15 -25.17
CA ASN A 96 -160.93 -69.89 -26.59
C ASN A 96 -161.77 -71.02 -27.20
N GLU A 97 -162.80 -70.69 -27.98
CA GLU A 97 -163.66 -71.67 -28.64
C GLU A 97 -163.35 -71.76 -30.14
N TYR A 98 -163.31 -72.98 -30.68
CA TYR A 98 -163.00 -73.26 -32.08
C TYR A 98 -164.04 -74.19 -32.72
N ASN A 99 -164.79 -73.67 -33.69
CA ASN A 99 -165.87 -74.42 -34.36
C ASN A 99 -165.36 -74.98 -35.70
N MET A 100 -165.08 -76.28 -35.76
CA MET A 100 -164.62 -76.96 -36.99
C MET A 100 -165.42 -78.19 -37.39
N HIS A 101 -166.06 -78.89 -36.44
CA HIS A 101 -166.96 -80.00 -36.76
C HIS A 101 -168.39 -79.48 -37.01
N SER A 102 -169.15 -80.21 -37.82
CA SER A 102 -170.56 -79.90 -38.10
C SER A 102 -171.54 -80.67 -37.20
N GLN A 103 -171.03 -81.65 -36.44
CA GLN A 103 -171.76 -82.44 -35.45
C GLN A 103 -170.90 -82.65 -34.19
N THR A 104 -171.51 -83.22 -33.15
CA THR A 104 -170.91 -83.50 -31.83
C THR A 104 -169.59 -84.28 -31.92
N VAL A 105 -168.63 -83.95 -31.03
CA VAL A 105 -167.31 -84.58 -31.02
C VAL A 105 -167.36 -85.89 -30.25
N THR A 106 -167.63 -86.99 -30.97
CA THR A 106 -167.74 -88.34 -30.38
C THR A 106 -166.52 -88.77 -29.57
N LYS A 107 -165.31 -88.36 -29.97
CA LYS A 107 -164.05 -88.58 -29.24
C LYS A 107 -163.03 -87.47 -29.47
N MET A 108 -162.26 -87.20 -28.42
CA MET A 108 -161.12 -86.28 -28.42
C MET A 108 -159.94 -86.94 -27.68
N ARG A 109 -158.69 -86.78 -28.18
CA ARG A 109 -157.48 -87.34 -27.56
C ARG A 109 -156.18 -86.67 -28.04
N LEU A 110 -155.19 -86.55 -27.16
CA LEU A 110 -153.85 -86.02 -27.47
C LEU A 110 -152.88 -87.11 -27.99
N THR A 111 -151.95 -86.73 -28.88
CA THR A 111 -150.78 -87.52 -29.31
C THR A 111 -149.79 -87.72 -28.16
N HIS A 112 -148.82 -88.66 -28.25
CA HIS A 112 -148.00 -89.04 -27.08
C HIS A 112 -147.05 -87.92 -26.56
N ASP A 113 -146.85 -86.87 -27.33
CA ASP A 113 -146.06 -85.67 -27.05
C ASP A 113 -146.92 -84.43 -26.68
N ASP A 114 -148.25 -84.58 -26.65
CA ASP A 114 -149.23 -83.49 -26.57
C ASP A 114 -149.10 -82.42 -27.69
N GLN A 115 -148.35 -82.68 -28.78
CA GLN A 115 -148.21 -81.70 -29.87
C GLN A 115 -149.45 -81.57 -30.74
N MET A 116 -150.28 -82.61 -30.83
CA MET A 116 -151.55 -82.56 -31.55
C MET A 116 -152.71 -83.12 -30.74
N LEU A 117 -153.83 -82.41 -30.78
CA LEU A 117 -155.14 -82.88 -30.33
C LEU A 117 -155.87 -83.46 -31.55
N ILE A 118 -156.39 -84.68 -31.42
CA ILE A 118 -157.14 -85.38 -32.44
C ILE A 118 -158.60 -85.45 -32.00
N THR A 119 -159.51 -84.95 -32.83
CA THR A 119 -160.96 -85.01 -32.60
C THR A 119 -161.65 -85.76 -33.73
N CYS A 120 -162.68 -86.54 -33.38
CA CYS A 120 -163.50 -87.29 -34.33
C CYS A 120 -164.98 -86.94 -34.08
N SER A 121 -165.66 -86.39 -35.07
CA SER A 121 -167.09 -86.05 -35.00
C SER A 121 -167.98 -87.15 -35.60
N GLU A 122 -169.27 -87.11 -35.27
CA GLU A 122 -170.30 -87.99 -35.84
C GLU A 122 -170.54 -87.72 -37.33
N ASP A 123 -170.15 -86.54 -37.84
CA ASP A 123 -170.14 -86.21 -39.27
C ASP A 123 -169.07 -86.98 -40.09
N GLY A 124 -168.26 -87.81 -39.43
CA GLY A 124 -167.21 -88.63 -40.05
C GLY A 124 -165.87 -87.91 -40.24
N THR A 125 -165.77 -86.63 -39.89
CA THR A 125 -164.51 -85.89 -39.97
C THR A 125 -163.57 -86.22 -38.80
N VAL A 126 -162.26 -86.23 -39.10
CA VAL A 126 -161.19 -86.33 -38.10
C VAL A 126 -160.29 -85.12 -38.26
N CYS A 127 -160.22 -84.27 -37.23
CA CYS A 127 -159.43 -83.05 -37.25
C CYS A 127 -158.14 -83.24 -36.43
N LEU A 128 -157.02 -82.77 -36.98
CA LEU A 128 -155.69 -82.80 -36.37
C LEU A 128 -155.30 -81.38 -35.99
N TRP A 129 -155.57 -81.01 -34.74
CA TRP A 129 -155.30 -79.68 -34.20
C TRP A 129 -153.86 -79.62 -33.68
N LYS A 130 -153.00 -78.85 -34.32
CA LYS A 130 -151.63 -78.63 -33.82
C LYS A 130 -151.66 -77.65 -32.64
N LEU A 131 -151.32 -78.14 -31.45
CA LEU A 131 -151.31 -77.33 -30.23
C LEU A 131 -150.09 -76.41 -30.20
N SER A 132 -150.35 -75.12 -29.96
CA SER A 132 -149.32 -74.08 -29.91
C SER A 132 -149.16 -73.58 -28.47
N PHE A 133 -148.26 -74.22 -27.72
CA PHE A 133 -147.99 -73.88 -26.31
C PHE A 133 -147.32 -72.50 -26.17
N THR A 134 -148.10 -71.49 -25.80
CA THR A 134 -147.65 -70.10 -25.62
C THR A 134 -146.59 -69.91 -24.54
N GLU A 135 -146.50 -70.82 -23.56
CA GLU A 135 -145.51 -70.81 -22.48
C GLU A 135 -144.31 -71.78 -22.72
N GLY A 136 -144.13 -72.27 -23.95
CA GLY A 136 -142.89 -72.93 -24.40
C GLY A 136 -142.57 -74.32 -23.83
N ARG A 137 -143.39 -74.87 -22.92
CA ARG A 137 -143.19 -76.19 -22.29
C ARG A 137 -143.72 -77.35 -23.14
N ALA A 138 -143.01 -77.69 -24.21
CA ALA A 138 -143.25 -78.94 -24.94
C ALA A 138 -142.89 -80.16 -24.08
N ILE A 139 -143.74 -81.20 -24.10
CA ILE A 139 -143.50 -82.43 -23.32
C ILE A 139 -142.41 -83.26 -24.00
N LYS A 140 -141.30 -83.50 -23.31
CA LYS A 140 -140.28 -84.44 -23.78
C LYS A 140 -140.83 -85.86 -23.67
N MET A 141 -140.98 -86.53 -24.82
CA MET A 141 -141.21 -87.98 -24.84
C MET A 141 -140.01 -88.74 -24.27
N ASP A 142 -140.28 -89.94 -23.74
CA ASP A 142 -139.26 -90.80 -23.15
C ASP A 142 -138.34 -91.40 -24.22
N LYS A 143 -137.08 -91.69 -23.85
CA LYS A 143 -136.02 -91.99 -24.82
C LYS A 143 -136.17 -93.32 -25.56
N ASP A 144 -136.91 -94.27 -24.99
CA ASP A 144 -136.96 -95.65 -25.49
C ASP A 144 -138.04 -95.87 -26.56
N PHE A 145 -138.70 -94.80 -27.04
CA PHE A 145 -139.76 -94.88 -28.06
C PHE A 145 -139.21 -94.91 -29.50
N THR A 146 -138.74 -96.07 -29.93
CA THR A 146 -138.27 -96.30 -31.31
C THR A 146 -139.42 -96.58 -32.29
N HIS A 147 -139.26 -96.14 -33.54
CA HIS A 147 -140.21 -96.40 -34.62
C HIS A 147 -139.76 -97.63 -35.42
N THR A 148 -140.68 -98.52 -35.80
CA THR A 148 -140.35 -99.69 -36.63
C THR A 148 -140.16 -99.30 -38.11
N SER A 149 -139.08 -99.78 -38.71
CA SER A 149 -138.65 -99.40 -40.07
C SER A 149 -138.75 -100.57 -41.07
N GLU A 150 -139.83 -101.35 -40.99
CA GLU A 150 -140.10 -102.48 -41.88
C GLU A 150 -140.79 -102.02 -43.16
N ILE A 151 -140.27 -102.43 -44.31
CA ILE A 151 -140.83 -102.14 -45.64
C ILE A 151 -141.07 -103.47 -46.35
N LEU A 152 -142.32 -103.72 -46.74
CA LEU A 152 -142.71 -104.92 -47.49
C LEU A 152 -142.36 -104.74 -48.98
N ILE A 153 -141.66 -105.71 -49.55
CA ILE A 153 -141.17 -105.73 -50.94
C ILE A 153 -141.68 -107.00 -51.64
N GLY A 154 -141.92 -106.92 -52.96
CA GLY A 154 -142.36 -108.07 -53.76
C GLY A 154 -141.29 -109.18 -53.85
N LYS A 155 -141.74 -110.44 -53.98
CA LYS A 155 -140.84 -111.59 -54.17
C LYS A 155 -140.05 -111.52 -55.48
N GLU A 156 -140.65 -110.95 -56.53
CA GLU A 156 -140.04 -110.75 -57.84
C GLU A 156 -138.90 -109.72 -57.78
N ASP A 157 -139.15 -108.54 -57.20
CA ASP A 157 -138.10 -107.53 -56.92
C ASP A 157 -136.93 -108.13 -56.15
N LEU A 158 -137.21 -108.96 -55.13
CA LEU A 158 -136.20 -109.61 -54.31
C LEU A 158 -135.35 -110.61 -55.11
N GLU A 159 -135.92 -111.32 -56.08
CA GLU A 159 -135.19 -112.26 -56.93
C GLU A 159 -134.28 -111.52 -57.94
N ASP A 160 -134.74 -110.40 -58.51
CA ASP A 160 -133.93 -109.52 -59.37
C ASP A 160 -132.80 -108.83 -58.60
N LYS A 161 -133.05 -108.37 -57.36
CA LYS A 161 -131.97 -107.87 -56.49
C LYS A 161 -130.97 -108.96 -56.13
N ASN A 162 -131.41 -110.20 -55.90
CA ASN A 162 -130.49 -111.31 -55.67
C ASN A 162 -129.66 -111.70 -56.91
N HIS A 163 -130.18 -111.52 -58.14
CA HIS A 163 -129.38 -111.71 -59.36
C HIS A 163 -128.32 -110.61 -59.51
N THR A 164 -128.74 -109.34 -59.46
CA THR A 164 -127.82 -108.21 -59.59
C THR A 164 -126.75 -108.17 -58.48
N ILE A 165 -127.05 -108.63 -57.27
CA ILE A 165 -126.04 -108.84 -56.21
C ILE A 165 -125.00 -109.89 -56.60
N LYS A 166 -125.39 -111.02 -57.23
CA LYS A 166 -124.43 -112.06 -57.67
C LYS A 166 -123.50 -111.53 -58.76
N ASP A 167 -124.03 -110.88 -59.78
CA ASP A 167 -123.25 -110.35 -60.91
C ASP A 167 -122.24 -109.29 -60.42
N LEU A 168 -122.68 -108.38 -59.54
CA LEU A 168 -121.80 -107.41 -58.90
C LEU A 168 -120.75 -108.07 -57.98
N THR A 169 -121.11 -109.15 -57.29
CA THR A 169 -120.17 -109.91 -56.43
C THR A 169 -119.10 -110.61 -57.27
N GLN A 170 -119.47 -111.18 -58.42
CA GLN A 170 -118.49 -111.75 -59.36
C GLN A 170 -117.58 -110.64 -59.91
N ARG A 171 -118.12 -109.52 -60.41
CA ARG A 171 -117.27 -108.46 -60.96
C ARG A 171 -116.38 -107.79 -59.92
N MET A 172 -116.82 -107.71 -58.66
CA MET A 172 -115.98 -107.30 -57.53
C MET A 172 -114.80 -108.26 -57.31
N HIS A 173 -115.03 -109.57 -57.39
CA HIS A 173 -113.98 -110.58 -57.23
C HIS A 173 -112.96 -110.54 -58.38
N GLU A 174 -113.44 -110.40 -59.63
CA GLU A 174 -112.60 -110.18 -60.80
C GLU A 174 -111.70 -108.95 -60.61
N LEU A 175 -112.29 -107.78 -60.33
CA LEU A 175 -111.53 -106.54 -60.06
C LEU A 175 -110.56 -106.66 -58.88
N HIS A 176 -110.91 -107.41 -57.83
CA HIS A 176 -110.03 -107.64 -56.70
C HIS A 176 -108.79 -108.48 -57.08
N THR A 177 -108.96 -109.48 -57.96
CA THR A 177 -107.84 -110.27 -58.48
C THR A 177 -106.99 -109.47 -59.48
N GLU A 178 -107.61 -108.70 -60.37
CA GLU A 178 -106.93 -107.76 -61.29
C GLU A 178 -106.06 -106.75 -60.50
N HIS A 179 -106.62 -106.10 -59.47
CA HIS A 179 -105.90 -105.14 -58.61
C HIS A 179 -104.78 -105.82 -57.79
N SER A 180 -105.04 -107.01 -57.23
CA SER A 180 -104.03 -107.75 -56.47
C SER A 180 -102.84 -108.16 -57.34
N TYR A 181 -103.08 -108.48 -58.61
CA TYR A 181 -102.01 -108.72 -59.58
C TYR A 181 -101.22 -107.45 -59.91
N GLN A 182 -101.90 -106.34 -60.22
CA GLN A 182 -101.24 -105.06 -60.49
C GLN A 182 -100.42 -104.55 -59.31
N THR A 183 -100.92 -104.71 -58.08
CA THR A 183 -100.19 -104.34 -56.86
C THR A 183 -98.87 -105.11 -56.77
N ARG A 184 -98.90 -106.44 -56.92
CA ARG A 184 -97.69 -107.28 -56.92
C ARG A 184 -96.72 -106.95 -58.04
N GLN A 185 -97.22 -106.65 -59.25
CA GLN A 185 -96.38 -106.23 -60.37
C GLN A 185 -95.65 -104.92 -60.09
N ASN A 186 -96.36 -103.95 -59.47
CA ASN A 186 -95.77 -102.69 -59.04
C ASN A 186 -94.78 -102.89 -57.87
N GLU A 187 -95.11 -103.71 -56.87
CA GLU A 187 -94.23 -104.05 -55.75
C GLU A 187 -92.88 -104.62 -56.23
N VAL A 188 -92.89 -105.56 -57.19
CA VAL A 188 -91.67 -106.09 -57.82
C VAL A 188 -90.92 -104.98 -58.55
N ALA A 189 -91.58 -104.21 -59.42
CA ALA A 189 -90.94 -103.14 -60.18
C ALA A 189 -90.36 -102.00 -59.30
N HIS A 190 -90.98 -101.70 -58.15
CA HIS A 190 -90.44 -100.77 -57.16
C HIS A 190 -89.29 -101.38 -56.37
N THR A 191 -89.38 -102.67 -56.01
CA THR A 191 -88.31 -103.40 -55.31
C THR A 191 -87.04 -103.48 -56.15
N ASP A 192 -87.15 -103.73 -57.45
CA ASP A 192 -85.99 -103.83 -58.34
C ASP A 192 -85.35 -102.46 -58.62
N LYS A 193 -86.15 -101.40 -58.78
CA LYS A 193 -85.63 -100.01 -58.81
C LYS A 193 -84.94 -99.62 -57.51
N LEU A 194 -85.44 -100.07 -56.36
CA LEU A 194 -84.82 -99.80 -55.06
C LEU A 194 -83.46 -100.52 -54.94
N LYS A 195 -83.34 -101.76 -55.44
CA LYS A 195 -82.05 -102.47 -55.55
C LYS A 195 -81.08 -101.74 -56.49
N GLU A 196 -81.53 -101.30 -57.66
CA GLU A 196 -80.72 -100.58 -58.65
C GLU A 196 -80.15 -99.28 -58.05
N VAL A 197 -81.00 -98.48 -57.41
CA VAL A 197 -80.61 -97.24 -56.72
C VAL A 197 -79.67 -97.53 -55.54
N HIS A 198 -79.92 -98.59 -54.76
CA HIS A 198 -79.06 -98.99 -53.66
C HIS A 198 -77.68 -99.49 -54.15
N ALA A 199 -77.62 -100.23 -55.26
CA ALA A 199 -76.37 -100.67 -55.86
C ALA A 199 -75.54 -99.48 -56.38
N SER A 200 -76.20 -98.52 -57.04
CA SER A 200 -75.58 -97.26 -57.49
C SER A 200 -75.02 -96.45 -56.32
N TYR A 201 -75.76 -96.32 -55.21
CA TYR A 201 -75.24 -95.67 -54.00
C TYR A 201 -74.10 -96.46 -53.33
N CYS A 202 -74.14 -97.79 -53.31
CA CYS A 202 -73.03 -98.61 -52.80
C CYS A 202 -71.75 -98.37 -53.62
N GLN A 203 -71.81 -98.43 -54.95
CA GLN A 203 -70.68 -98.14 -55.82
C GLN A 203 -70.15 -96.71 -55.58
N ALA A 204 -71.03 -95.71 -55.51
CA ALA A 204 -70.61 -94.32 -55.25
C ALA A 204 -69.95 -94.14 -53.87
N ILE A 205 -70.37 -94.91 -52.85
CA ILE A 205 -69.75 -94.92 -51.53
C ILE A 205 -68.39 -95.62 -51.55
N GLU A 206 -68.24 -96.71 -52.32
CA GLU A 206 -66.96 -97.43 -52.48
C GLU A 206 -65.94 -96.57 -53.25
N GLU A 207 -66.36 -95.99 -54.38
CA GLU A 207 -65.56 -95.02 -55.13
C GLU A 207 -65.13 -93.80 -54.31
N LEU A 208 -65.92 -93.35 -53.33
CA LEU A 208 -65.56 -92.25 -52.44
C LEU A 208 -64.62 -92.70 -51.31
N LYS A 209 -64.70 -93.95 -50.85
CA LYS A 209 -63.72 -94.53 -49.92
C LYS A 209 -62.36 -94.66 -50.58
N GLU A 210 -62.29 -95.25 -51.77
CA GLU A 210 -61.03 -95.39 -52.53
C GLU A 210 -60.36 -94.03 -52.77
N LYS A 211 -61.15 -92.99 -53.10
CA LYS A 211 -60.64 -91.62 -53.27
C LYS A 211 -60.15 -91.01 -51.94
N ASN A 212 -60.81 -91.26 -50.81
CA ASN A 212 -60.34 -90.81 -49.51
C ASN A 212 -59.07 -91.56 -49.06
N GLU A 213 -59.02 -92.88 -49.22
CA GLU A 213 -57.84 -93.70 -48.89
C GLU A 213 -56.63 -93.29 -49.74
N GLN A 214 -56.82 -93.01 -51.03
CA GLN A 214 -55.77 -92.46 -51.89
C GLN A 214 -55.31 -91.06 -51.42
N LEU A 215 -56.23 -90.16 -51.04
CA LEU A 215 -55.88 -88.84 -50.53
C LEU A 215 -55.14 -88.90 -49.18
N GLU A 216 -55.45 -89.85 -48.30
CA GLU A 216 -54.68 -90.09 -47.07
C GLU A 216 -53.27 -90.64 -47.37
N VAL A 217 -53.15 -91.53 -48.36
CA VAL A 217 -51.85 -92.05 -48.84
C VAL A 217 -51.01 -90.95 -49.51
N ASP A 218 -51.61 -90.08 -50.31
CA ASP A 218 -50.90 -88.97 -50.97
C ASP A 218 -50.48 -87.90 -49.95
N HIS A 219 -51.38 -87.51 -49.03
CA HIS A 219 -51.06 -86.58 -47.95
C HIS A 219 -49.96 -87.11 -47.02
N THR A 220 -49.97 -88.40 -46.68
CA THR A 220 -48.88 -88.98 -45.86
C THR A 220 -47.55 -89.04 -46.62
N GLN A 221 -47.56 -89.25 -47.95
CA GLN A 221 -46.36 -89.12 -48.78
C GLN A 221 -45.84 -87.67 -48.83
N GLU A 222 -46.71 -86.67 -49.04
CA GLU A 222 -46.33 -85.26 -49.01
C GLU A 222 -45.74 -84.85 -47.65
N MET A 223 -46.38 -85.25 -46.54
CA MET A 223 -45.85 -85.01 -45.19
C MET A 223 -44.49 -85.68 -44.97
N ASN A 224 -44.27 -86.90 -45.48
CA ASN A 224 -42.97 -87.57 -45.40
C ASN A 224 -41.89 -86.86 -46.24
N ASN A 225 -42.24 -86.35 -47.42
CA ASN A 225 -41.33 -85.56 -48.26
C ASN A 225 -40.97 -84.23 -47.60
N ILE A 226 -41.96 -83.49 -47.07
CA ILE A 226 -41.76 -82.24 -46.32
C ILE A 226 -40.88 -82.49 -45.08
N ASN A 227 -41.13 -83.56 -44.32
CA ASN A 227 -40.29 -83.92 -43.17
C ASN A 227 -38.85 -84.27 -43.60
N SER A 228 -38.67 -84.94 -44.74
CA SER A 228 -37.35 -85.23 -45.32
C SER A 228 -36.60 -83.95 -45.70
N ASP A 229 -37.26 -82.98 -46.33
CA ASP A 229 -36.64 -81.72 -46.74
C ASP A 229 -36.39 -80.78 -45.56
N ILE A 230 -37.26 -80.77 -44.54
CA ILE A 230 -36.98 -80.10 -43.26
C ILE A 230 -35.75 -80.69 -42.58
N ALA A 231 -35.57 -82.03 -42.61
CA ALA A 231 -34.38 -82.68 -42.06
C ALA A 231 -33.11 -82.31 -42.84
N LYS A 232 -33.14 -82.35 -44.19
CA LYS A 232 -32.02 -81.92 -45.04
C LYS A 232 -31.63 -80.46 -44.78
N LEU A 233 -32.62 -79.57 -44.68
CA LEU A 233 -32.41 -78.13 -44.44
C LEU A 233 -31.84 -77.86 -43.04
N LYS A 234 -32.27 -78.60 -42.01
CA LYS A 234 -31.68 -78.55 -40.66
C LYS A 234 -30.23 -78.99 -40.68
N ASN A 235 -29.92 -80.17 -41.22
CA ASN A 235 -28.56 -80.69 -41.28
C ASN A 235 -27.63 -79.73 -42.04
N ALA A 236 -28.05 -79.21 -43.19
CA ALA A 236 -27.28 -78.24 -43.96
C ALA A 236 -27.08 -76.90 -43.21
N HIS A 237 -28.03 -76.49 -42.37
CA HIS A 237 -27.87 -75.31 -41.51
C HIS A 237 -26.95 -75.59 -40.32
N GLU A 238 -27.00 -76.78 -39.71
CA GLU A 238 -26.08 -77.22 -38.66
C GLU A 238 -24.63 -77.34 -39.18
N GLU A 239 -24.42 -77.87 -40.38
CA GLU A 239 -23.12 -77.86 -41.08
C GLU A 239 -22.63 -76.43 -41.40
N SER A 240 -23.53 -75.55 -41.83
CA SER A 240 -23.23 -74.12 -42.07
C SER A 240 -22.87 -73.37 -40.78
N LEU A 241 -23.56 -73.67 -39.67
CA LEU A 241 -23.24 -73.13 -38.35
C LEU A 241 -21.89 -73.64 -37.85
N HIS A 242 -21.63 -74.96 -37.89
CA HIS A 242 -20.35 -75.52 -37.45
C HIS A 242 -19.16 -75.04 -38.30
N THR A 243 -19.32 -74.87 -39.62
CA THR A 243 -18.26 -74.28 -40.46
C THR A 243 -18.05 -72.80 -40.18
N LEU A 244 -19.11 -72.05 -39.87
CA LEU A 244 -19.02 -70.65 -39.44
C LEU A 244 -18.35 -70.51 -38.06
N GLU A 245 -18.74 -71.32 -37.08
CA GLU A 245 -18.13 -71.46 -35.75
C GLU A 245 -16.65 -71.80 -35.86
N ALA A 246 -16.29 -72.82 -36.65
CA ALA A 246 -14.89 -73.17 -36.91
C ALA A 246 -14.12 -71.99 -37.53
N SER A 247 -14.74 -71.22 -38.44
CA SER A 247 -14.11 -70.02 -39.01
C SER A 247 -13.89 -68.90 -37.98
N TYR A 248 -14.77 -68.76 -36.99
CA TYR A 248 -14.63 -67.78 -35.91
C TYR A 248 -13.63 -68.23 -34.86
N ASN A 249 -13.63 -69.52 -34.51
CA ASN A 249 -12.63 -70.11 -33.62
C ASN A 249 -11.22 -70.00 -34.22
N ALA A 250 -11.06 -70.25 -35.52
CA ALA A 250 -9.78 -70.03 -36.22
C ALA A 250 -9.34 -68.55 -36.19
N LYS A 251 -10.26 -67.59 -36.38
CA LYS A 251 -9.95 -66.15 -36.25
C LYS A 251 -9.57 -65.79 -34.81
N LEU A 252 -10.28 -66.33 -33.81
CA LEU A 252 -9.99 -66.11 -32.39
C LEU A 252 -8.60 -66.63 -32.01
N ILE A 253 -8.20 -67.82 -32.51
CA ILE A 253 -6.84 -68.34 -32.34
C ILE A 253 -5.82 -67.37 -32.96
N VAL A 254 -6.03 -66.91 -34.19
CA VAL A 254 -5.10 -65.96 -34.85
C VAL A 254 -5.00 -64.61 -34.12
N GLU A 255 -6.09 -64.08 -33.57
CA GLU A 255 -6.02 -62.87 -32.72
C GLU A 255 -5.39 -63.14 -31.34
N TYR A 256 -5.56 -64.34 -30.79
CA TYR A 256 -4.89 -64.75 -29.55
C TYR A 256 -3.38 -64.92 -29.74
N ASP A 257 -2.94 -65.53 -30.85
CA ASP A 257 -1.53 -65.65 -31.22
C ASP A 257 -0.89 -64.27 -31.43
N LYS A 258 -1.60 -63.34 -32.09
CA LYS A 258 -1.16 -61.94 -32.21
C LYS A 258 -1.07 -61.23 -30.86
N TYR A 259 -2.06 -61.41 -29.99
CA TYR A 259 -2.06 -60.84 -28.64
C TYR A 259 -0.89 -61.37 -27.83
N HIS A 260 -0.67 -62.69 -27.84
CA HIS A 260 0.40 -63.32 -27.09
C HIS A 260 1.80 -62.96 -27.64
N ALA A 261 1.96 -62.86 -28.96
CA ALA A 261 3.19 -62.34 -29.57
C ALA A 261 3.44 -60.85 -29.22
N LEU A 262 2.39 -60.04 -29.09
CA LEU A 262 2.49 -58.65 -28.63
C LEU A 262 2.82 -58.56 -27.13
N GLU A 263 2.22 -59.42 -26.30
CA GLU A 263 2.49 -59.57 -24.87
C GLU A 263 3.92 -60.04 -24.61
N GLU A 264 4.41 -61.05 -25.34
CA GLU A 264 5.81 -61.47 -25.31
C GLU A 264 6.74 -60.33 -25.70
N ARG A 265 6.44 -59.61 -26.80
CA ARG A 265 7.24 -58.46 -27.24
C ARG A 265 7.27 -57.37 -26.18
N LEU A 266 6.12 -57.05 -25.57
CA LEU A 266 6.02 -56.08 -24.48
C LEU A 266 6.89 -56.53 -23.29
N ASN A 267 6.73 -57.77 -22.83
CA ASN A 267 7.49 -58.33 -21.70
C ASN A 267 8.99 -58.42 -21.97
N ARG A 268 9.42 -58.72 -23.21
CA ARG A 268 10.83 -58.64 -23.64
C ARG A 268 11.33 -57.20 -23.51
N THR A 269 10.67 -56.23 -24.17
CA THR A 269 11.09 -54.82 -24.07
C THR A 269 11.05 -54.26 -22.65
N ARG A 270 10.13 -54.73 -21.80
CA ARG A 270 10.07 -54.32 -20.39
C ARG A 270 11.26 -54.85 -19.60
N ARG A 271 11.66 -56.11 -19.81
CA ARG A 271 12.90 -56.67 -19.25
C ARG A 271 14.13 -55.94 -19.78
N ASP A 272 14.20 -55.70 -21.10
CA ASP A 272 15.31 -54.96 -21.70
C ASP A 272 15.50 -53.57 -21.05
N TYR A 273 14.40 -52.89 -20.67
CA TYR A 273 14.44 -51.62 -19.92
C TYR A 273 14.70 -51.81 -18.41
N GLU A 274 14.15 -52.83 -17.76
CA GLU A 274 14.43 -53.18 -16.36
C GLU A 274 15.93 -53.48 -16.16
N ASP A 275 16.54 -54.26 -17.06
CA ASP A 275 17.96 -54.61 -17.08
C ASP A 275 18.85 -53.39 -17.38
N GLN A 276 18.47 -52.53 -18.35
CA GLN A 276 19.17 -51.26 -18.61
C GLN A 276 19.13 -50.31 -17.41
N LEU A 277 17.99 -50.22 -16.72
CA LEU A 277 17.85 -49.42 -15.49
C LEU A 277 18.67 -50.02 -14.34
N ALA A 278 18.68 -51.34 -14.18
CA ALA A 278 19.49 -52.03 -13.17
C ALA A 278 20.99 -51.78 -13.39
N ALA A 279 21.50 -51.97 -14.62
CA ALA A 279 22.89 -51.71 -14.98
C ALA A 279 23.27 -50.22 -14.84
N PHE A 280 22.36 -49.29 -15.16
CA PHE A 280 22.59 -47.86 -14.93
C PHE A 280 22.64 -47.52 -13.44
N VAL A 281 21.74 -48.07 -12.62
CA VAL A 281 21.77 -47.90 -11.16
C VAL A 281 23.05 -48.50 -10.58
N GLU A 282 23.46 -49.69 -10.99
CA GLU A 282 24.69 -50.32 -10.51
C GLU A 282 25.93 -49.49 -10.85
N THR A 283 26.09 -49.06 -12.11
CA THR A 283 27.21 -48.20 -12.50
C THR A 283 27.21 -46.86 -11.76
N LYS A 284 26.06 -46.26 -11.46
CA LYS A 284 25.99 -45.05 -10.63
C LYS A 284 26.27 -45.30 -9.15
N VAL A 285 25.89 -46.45 -8.59
CA VAL A 285 26.30 -46.87 -7.24
C VAL A 285 27.82 -47.06 -7.18
N GLN A 286 28.43 -47.70 -8.19
CA GLN A 286 29.87 -47.89 -8.28
C GLN A 286 30.62 -46.54 -8.44
N GLU A 287 30.12 -45.61 -9.28
CA GLU A 287 30.67 -44.25 -9.39
C GLU A 287 30.64 -43.50 -8.05
N ILE A 288 29.52 -43.56 -7.32
CA ILE A 288 29.35 -42.93 -6.01
C ILE A 288 30.27 -43.58 -4.96
N GLN A 289 30.42 -44.91 -4.97
CA GLN A 289 31.35 -45.63 -4.09
C GLN A 289 32.79 -45.19 -4.34
N GLN A 290 33.25 -45.20 -5.60
CA GLN A 290 34.60 -44.73 -5.94
C GLN A 290 34.83 -43.26 -5.58
N LEU A 291 33.81 -42.41 -5.69
CA LEU A 291 33.90 -40.99 -5.30
C LEU A 291 33.99 -40.83 -3.78
N ASN A 292 33.19 -41.59 -3.02
CA ASN A 292 33.26 -41.63 -1.56
C ASN A 292 34.60 -42.19 -1.07
N GLU A 293 35.15 -43.23 -1.69
CA GLU A 293 36.48 -43.76 -1.36
C GLU A 293 37.59 -42.72 -1.60
N LYS A 294 37.54 -41.99 -2.72
CA LYS A 294 38.46 -40.89 -3.01
C LYS A 294 38.38 -39.79 -1.94
N TYR A 295 37.17 -39.35 -1.57
CA TYR A 295 37.01 -38.34 -0.52
C TYR A 295 37.37 -38.85 0.88
N HIS A 296 37.06 -40.11 1.24
CA HIS A 296 37.51 -40.71 2.50
C HIS A 296 39.02 -40.86 2.57
N THR A 297 39.69 -41.10 1.44
CA THR A 297 41.16 -41.14 1.36
C THR A 297 41.73 -39.75 1.58
N GLN A 298 41.24 -38.73 0.85
CA GLN A 298 41.63 -37.33 1.06
C GLN A 298 41.38 -36.83 2.50
N LEU A 299 40.29 -37.29 3.15
CA LEU A 299 40.00 -36.99 4.56
C LEU A 299 40.99 -37.66 5.51
N ARG A 300 41.40 -38.91 5.24
CA ARG A 300 42.46 -39.59 6.01
C ARG A 300 43.80 -38.88 5.82
N ASP A 301 44.20 -38.60 4.59
CA ASP A 301 45.45 -37.90 4.26
C ASP A 301 45.52 -36.53 4.95
N LYS A 302 44.38 -35.80 4.99
CA LYS A 302 44.28 -34.51 5.68
C LYS A 302 44.26 -34.62 7.20
N ASN A 303 43.66 -35.67 7.76
CA ASN A 303 43.71 -35.92 9.20
C ASN A 303 45.13 -36.32 9.64
N VAL A 304 45.83 -37.16 8.88
CA VAL A 304 47.24 -37.51 9.13
C VAL A 304 48.11 -36.25 9.09
N GLN A 305 47.97 -35.39 8.08
CA GLN A 305 48.70 -34.12 8.01
C GLN A 305 48.39 -33.18 9.19
N LEU A 306 47.18 -33.22 9.76
CA LEU A 306 46.85 -32.47 10.97
C LEU A 306 47.44 -33.11 12.24
N GLU A 307 47.47 -34.44 12.33
CA GLU A 307 48.10 -35.18 13.43
C GLU A 307 49.62 -34.97 13.43
N GLU A 308 50.28 -35.06 12.27
CA GLU A 308 51.70 -34.74 12.05
C GLU A 308 52.01 -33.31 12.50
N LEU A 309 51.30 -32.29 11.98
CA LEU A 309 51.48 -30.89 12.39
C LEU A 309 51.19 -30.66 13.88
N HIS A 310 50.25 -31.40 14.48
CA HIS A 310 50.00 -31.35 15.92
C HIS A 310 51.11 -32.04 16.73
N GLU A 311 51.76 -33.08 16.24
CA GLU A 311 52.94 -33.67 16.88
C GLU A 311 54.18 -32.78 16.74
N GLU A 312 54.44 -32.21 15.56
CA GLU A 312 55.49 -31.20 15.36
C GLU A 312 55.33 -30.01 16.32
N ALA A 313 54.12 -29.44 16.41
CA ALA A 313 53.83 -28.34 17.33
C ALA A 313 54.00 -28.74 18.81
N ARG A 314 53.61 -29.97 19.18
CA ARG A 314 53.81 -30.50 20.55
C ARG A 314 55.29 -30.79 20.85
N GLN A 315 56.09 -31.14 19.84
CA GLN A 315 57.53 -31.31 19.98
C GLN A 315 58.23 -29.96 20.12
N GLN A 316 57.93 -28.98 19.26
CA GLN A 316 58.48 -27.62 19.37
C GLN A 316 58.16 -26.97 20.73
N VAL A 317 56.96 -27.19 21.29
CA VAL A 317 56.62 -26.70 22.64
C VAL A 317 57.47 -27.37 23.73
N LYS A 318 57.81 -28.66 23.61
CA LYS A 318 58.73 -29.33 24.54
C LYS A 318 60.16 -28.81 24.38
N GLU A 319 60.66 -28.75 23.16
CA GLU A 319 62.01 -28.25 22.84
C GLU A 319 62.17 -26.80 23.34
N HIS A 320 61.16 -25.94 23.19
CA HIS A 320 61.18 -24.58 23.75
C HIS A 320 61.15 -24.54 25.29
N GLU A 321 60.40 -25.41 25.96
CA GLU A 321 60.38 -25.46 27.43
C GLU A 321 61.69 -26.07 27.99
N GLU A 322 62.30 -27.04 27.30
CA GLU A 322 63.62 -27.60 27.61
C GLU A 322 64.75 -26.57 27.40
N ILE A 323 64.73 -25.82 26.29
CA ILE A 323 65.66 -24.70 26.04
C ILE A 323 65.47 -23.61 27.09
N LYS A 324 64.22 -23.30 27.46
CA LYS A 324 63.91 -22.33 28.52
C LYS A 324 64.44 -22.79 29.88
N GLN A 325 64.26 -24.06 30.25
CA GLN A 325 64.85 -24.61 31.46
C GLN A 325 66.38 -24.56 31.45
N GLN A 326 67.03 -24.84 30.31
CA GLN A 326 68.49 -24.72 30.19
C GLN A 326 68.96 -23.26 30.36
N LEU A 327 68.23 -22.29 29.79
CA LEU A 327 68.51 -20.86 29.97
C LEU A 327 68.24 -20.37 31.41
N GLU A 328 67.22 -20.90 32.09
CA GLU A 328 66.96 -20.62 33.51
C GLU A 328 68.06 -21.23 34.41
N ASP A 329 68.46 -22.48 34.16
CA ASP A 329 69.57 -23.17 34.84
C ASP A 329 70.92 -22.44 34.66
N ASP A 330 71.25 -22.03 33.43
CA ASP A 330 72.49 -21.32 33.13
C ASP A 330 72.48 -19.87 33.64
N ALA A 331 71.33 -19.19 33.65
CA ALA A 331 71.19 -17.89 34.30
C ALA A 331 71.34 -17.99 35.84
N ASP A 332 70.77 -19.02 36.47
CA ASP A 332 70.97 -19.27 37.91
C ASP A 332 72.44 -19.66 38.22
N ARG A 333 73.12 -20.38 37.30
CA ARG A 333 74.58 -20.61 37.40
C ARG A 333 75.37 -19.31 37.28
N GLU A 334 75.11 -18.45 36.30
CA GLU A 334 75.75 -17.13 36.20
C GLU A 334 75.49 -16.29 37.46
N ILE A 335 74.27 -16.30 38.00
CA ILE A 335 73.93 -15.62 39.26
C ILE A 335 74.73 -16.21 40.44
N ILE A 336 74.90 -17.52 40.52
CA ILE A 336 75.70 -18.19 41.57
C ILE A 336 77.21 -17.93 41.38
N GLU A 337 77.73 -17.92 40.16
CA GLU A 337 79.13 -17.62 39.88
C GLU A 337 79.46 -16.15 40.15
N LEU A 338 78.63 -15.20 39.69
CA LEU A 338 78.74 -13.79 40.04
C LEU A 338 78.61 -13.58 41.55
N ARG A 339 77.66 -14.24 42.20
CA ARG A 339 77.48 -14.14 43.65
C ARG A 339 78.66 -14.72 44.43
N THR A 340 79.23 -15.85 44.02
CA THR A 340 80.39 -16.45 44.69
C THR A 340 81.68 -15.68 44.40
N ALA A 341 81.81 -15.08 43.21
CA ALA A 341 82.85 -14.10 42.90
C ALA A 341 82.73 -12.86 43.80
N PHE A 342 81.55 -12.25 43.92
CA PHE A 342 81.32 -11.10 44.81
C PHE A 342 81.41 -11.46 46.30
N GLU A 343 80.99 -12.65 46.73
CA GLU A 343 81.20 -13.10 48.12
C GLU A 343 82.67 -13.39 48.41
N LYS A 344 83.46 -13.83 47.41
CA LYS A 344 84.92 -13.96 47.49
C LYS A 344 85.60 -12.59 47.53
N GLU A 345 85.27 -11.66 46.63
CA GLU A 345 85.77 -10.28 46.66
C GLU A 345 85.40 -9.59 47.99
N LEU A 346 84.17 -9.75 48.47
CA LEU A 346 83.73 -9.24 49.77
C LEU A 346 84.49 -9.91 50.93
N LYS A 347 84.94 -11.16 50.79
CA LYS A 347 85.79 -11.83 51.79
C LYS A 347 87.22 -11.31 51.73
N GLU A 348 87.80 -11.16 50.55
CA GLU A 348 89.13 -10.58 50.35
C GLU A 348 89.16 -9.11 50.82
N GLU A 349 88.12 -8.34 50.56
CA GLU A 349 87.91 -7.00 51.13
C GLU A 349 87.63 -7.01 52.63
N ARG A 350 86.99 -8.05 53.21
CA ARG A 350 86.88 -8.18 54.68
C ARG A 350 88.22 -8.54 55.33
N GLU A 351 89.04 -9.35 54.67
CA GLU A 351 90.40 -9.65 55.12
C GLU A 351 91.32 -8.43 54.96
N ASN A 352 91.22 -7.69 53.85
CA ASN A 352 91.90 -6.41 53.64
C ASN A 352 91.41 -5.35 54.62
N MET A 353 90.10 -5.21 54.85
CA MET A 353 89.53 -4.36 55.90
C MET A 353 90.02 -4.78 57.30
N THR A 354 90.33 -6.05 57.53
CA THR A 354 90.88 -6.52 58.82
C THR A 354 92.37 -6.18 58.95
N LYS A 355 93.17 -6.34 57.88
CA LYS A 355 94.57 -5.84 57.79
C LYS A 355 94.60 -4.32 57.98
N LEU A 356 93.84 -3.59 57.17
CA LEU A 356 93.62 -2.14 57.23
C LEU A 356 93.03 -1.71 58.57
N ARG A 357 92.29 -2.53 59.31
CA ARG A 357 91.82 -2.22 60.68
C ARG A 357 92.93 -2.37 61.72
N GLY A 358 93.86 -3.30 61.52
CA GLY A 358 95.11 -3.39 62.30
C GLY A 358 96.03 -2.19 62.03
N GLU A 359 96.26 -1.89 60.75
CA GLU A 359 97.03 -0.73 60.29
C GLU A 359 96.34 0.59 60.69
N THR A 360 95.02 0.68 60.61
CA THR A 360 94.23 1.79 61.17
C THR A 360 94.27 1.82 62.69
N GLY A 361 94.52 0.71 63.39
CA GLY A 361 94.83 0.75 64.83
C GLY A 361 96.10 1.56 65.13
N VAL A 362 97.14 1.38 64.31
CA VAL A 362 98.41 2.13 64.38
C VAL A 362 98.25 3.55 63.84
N MET A 363 97.63 3.71 62.67
CA MET A 363 97.40 4.99 62.03
C MET A 363 96.40 5.85 62.80
N ARG A 364 95.43 5.30 63.54
CA ARG A 364 94.51 6.08 64.39
C ARG A 364 95.23 6.69 65.60
N LYS A 365 96.31 6.08 66.11
CA LYS A 365 97.20 6.73 67.09
C LYS A 365 97.98 7.90 66.48
N LYS A 366 98.54 7.72 65.27
CA LYS A 366 99.22 8.81 64.52
C LYS A 366 98.25 9.93 64.09
N TYR A 367 97.04 9.55 63.70
CA TYR A 367 95.96 10.43 63.29
C TYR A 367 95.46 11.26 64.47
N VAL A 368 95.32 10.71 65.68
CA VAL A 368 94.92 11.52 66.86
C VAL A 368 95.96 12.58 67.25
N SER A 369 97.27 12.35 67.02
CA SER A 369 98.27 13.43 67.12
C SER A 369 98.07 14.48 66.03
N SER A 370 98.04 14.08 64.76
CA SER A 370 97.89 15.04 63.65
C SER A 370 96.50 15.63 63.53
N GLN A 371 95.47 15.10 64.19
CA GLN A 371 94.14 15.70 64.24
C GLN A 371 94.17 17.00 65.05
N LYS A 372 95.00 17.09 66.10
CA LYS A 372 95.21 18.34 66.85
C LYS A 372 95.95 19.38 66.00
N GLU A 373 97.03 18.96 65.33
CA GLU A 373 97.78 19.79 64.38
C GLU A 373 96.87 20.29 63.24
N ILE A 374 95.97 19.44 62.76
CA ILE A 374 94.95 19.74 61.74
C ILE A 374 93.81 20.60 62.30
N GLU A 375 93.45 20.53 63.58
CA GLU A 375 92.43 21.38 64.19
C GLU A 375 92.95 22.81 64.42
N GLU A 376 94.20 22.98 64.86
CA GLU A 376 94.88 24.28 64.87
C GLU A 376 95.03 24.85 63.46
N SER A 377 95.48 24.02 62.50
CA SER A 377 95.58 24.40 61.09
C SER A 377 94.22 24.75 60.47
N LYS A 378 93.14 24.02 60.81
CA LYS A 378 91.78 24.32 60.36
C LYS A 378 91.25 25.63 60.94
N HIS A 379 91.62 25.96 62.17
CA HIS A 379 91.25 27.26 62.75
C HIS A 379 91.91 28.41 61.96
N GLN A 380 93.21 28.29 61.67
CA GLN A 380 93.94 29.23 60.82
C GLN A 380 93.38 29.30 59.38
N ILE A 381 93.06 28.14 58.79
CA ILE A 381 92.41 28.07 57.46
C ILE A 381 91.03 28.73 57.49
N HIS A 382 90.26 28.64 58.59
CA HIS A 382 88.97 29.30 58.69
C HIS A 382 89.11 30.83 58.71
N THR A 383 90.09 31.38 59.44
CA THR A 383 90.39 32.83 59.39
C THR A 383 90.81 33.24 57.98
N LEU A 384 91.76 32.51 57.38
CA LEU A 384 92.23 32.75 56.01
C LEU A 384 91.13 32.56 54.96
N GLN A 385 90.12 31.74 55.21
CA GLN A 385 88.95 31.60 54.33
C GLN A 385 87.95 32.75 54.48
N GLN A 386 87.74 33.28 55.69
CA GLN A 386 86.96 34.51 55.86
C GLN A 386 87.68 35.72 55.22
N GLU A 387 89.00 35.78 55.33
CA GLU A 387 89.82 36.75 54.59
C GLU A 387 89.76 36.50 53.08
N GLN A 388 89.84 35.25 52.61
CA GLN A 388 89.68 34.94 51.18
C GLN A 388 88.28 35.34 50.65
N ILE A 389 87.22 35.23 51.45
CA ILE A 389 85.88 35.69 51.07
C ILE A 389 85.84 37.22 50.96
N LYS A 390 86.41 37.95 51.95
CA LYS A 390 86.58 39.41 51.87
C LYS A 390 87.42 39.82 50.66
N PHE A 391 88.55 39.15 50.42
CA PHE A 391 89.40 39.40 49.25
C PHE A 391 88.72 39.02 47.94
N LYS A 392 87.85 38.00 47.88
CA LYS A 392 87.02 37.70 46.69
C LYS A 392 85.94 38.75 46.45
N GLN A 393 85.38 39.34 47.50
CA GLN A 393 84.47 40.50 47.39
C GLN A 393 85.21 41.76 46.91
N ILE A 394 86.42 42.00 47.43
CA ILE A 394 87.31 43.09 46.99
C ILE A 394 87.82 42.84 45.55
N ILE A 395 88.12 41.60 45.17
CA ILE A 395 88.50 41.24 43.80
C ILE A 395 87.31 41.45 42.87
N THR A 396 86.09 41.01 43.22
CA THR A 396 84.92 41.24 42.35
C THR A 396 84.44 42.69 42.30
N SER A 397 84.76 43.54 43.30
CA SER A 397 84.64 44.99 43.14
C SER A 397 85.75 45.55 42.25
N LEU A 398 87.02 45.18 42.48
CA LEU A 398 88.15 45.64 41.66
C LEU A 398 88.10 45.12 40.21
N GLU A 399 87.50 43.97 39.94
CA GLU A 399 87.24 43.46 38.59
C GLU A 399 86.15 44.27 37.89
N ARG A 400 85.18 44.79 38.65
CA ARG A 400 84.17 45.74 38.17
C ARG A 400 84.80 47.11 37.92
N ASP A 401 85.61 47.60 38.86
CA ASP A 401 86.38 48.84 38.71
C ASP A 401 87.36 48.72 37.52
N ILE A 402 87.97 47.56 37.30
CA ILE A 402 88.80 47.26 36.11
C ILE A 402 87.96 47.17 34.83
N ALA A 403 86.71 46.69 34.88
CA ALA A 403 85.82 46.69 33.72
C ALA A 403 85.36 48.11 33.36
N ASP A 404 84.99 48.92 34.35
CA ASP A 404 84.59 50.31 34.19
C ASP A 404 85.79 51.21 33.81
N LEU A 405 86.99 50.98 34.38
CA LEU A 405 88.24 51.61 33.93
C LEU A 405 88.68 51.12 32.55
N LYS A 406 88.42 49.87 32.16
CA LYS A 406 88.63 49.41 30.76
C LYS A 406 87.64 50.04 29.80
N LYS A 407 86.41 50.32 30.24
CA LYS A 407 85.43 51.08 29.47
C LYS A 407 85.87 52.54 29.35
N GLU A 408 86.33 53.16 30.42
CA GLU A 408 86.90 54.51 30.40
C GLU A 408 88.18 54.57 29.56
N ILE A 409 89.03 53.54 29.59
CA ILE A 409 90.20 53.41 28.71
C ILE A 409 89.74 53.27 27.26
N ASN A 410 88.74 52.45 26.93
CA ASN A 410 88.23 52.35 25.55
C ASN A 410 87.58 53.67 25.07
N GLU A 411 86.88 54.41 25.95
CA GLU A 411 86.31 55.73 25.64
C GLU A 411 87.41 56.80 25.51
N ARG A 412 88.46 56.74 26.34
CA ARG A 412 89.67 57.56 26.22
C ARG A 412 90.52 57.17 25.00
N ASP A 413 90.55 55.91 24.59
CA ASP A 413 91.29 55.41 23.42
C ASP A 413 90.55 55.76 22.13
N GLY A 414 89.21 55.74 22.14
CA GLY A 414 88.40 56.37 21.08
C GLY A 414 88.66 57.89 21.01
N THR A 415 88.69 58.56 22.17
CA THR A 415 89.05 59.98 22.25
C THR A 415 90.49 60.25 21.79
N ILE A 416 91.44 59.37 22.11
CA ILE A 416 92.84 59.43 21.68
C ILE A 416 92.91 59.18 20.18
N GLN A 417 92.18 58.21 19.63
CA GLN A 417 92.16 57.94 18.19
C GLN A 417 91.59 59.14 17.40
N ASP A 418 90.53 59.80 17.90
CA ASP A 418 90.06 61.07 17.34
C ASP A 418 91.06 62.21 17.51
N LYS A 419 91.77 62.28 18.65
CA LYS A 419 92.87 63.25 18.87
C LYS A 419 94.08 62.94 17.99
N GLU A 420 94.38 61.69 17.69
CA GLU A 420 95.47 61.24 16.82
C GLU A 420 95.16 61.52 15.36
N LYS A 421 93.91 61.29 14.94
CA LYS A 421 93.38 61.69 13.64
C LYS A 421 93.44 63.21 13.49
N ARG A 422 93.04 63.96 14.53
CA ARG A 422 93.21 65.41 14.62
C ARG A 422 94.69 65.83 14.63
N ILE A 423 95.59 65.08 15.27
CA ILE A 423 97.05 65.28 15.28
C ILE A 423 97.67 64.94 13.92
N TYR A 424 97.10 64.01 13.14
CA TYR A 424 97.52 63.68 11.78
C TYR A 424 97.17 64.82 10.82
N ASP A 425 95.92 65.31 10.87
CA ASP A 425 95.49 66.50 10.13
C ASP A 425 96.28 67.75 10.54
N LEU A 426 96.55 67.91 11.84
CA LEU A 426 97.42 68.97 12.35
C LEU A 426 98.89 68.74 12.00
N LYS A 427 99.40 67.50 11.86
CA LYS A 427 100.77 67.22 11.38
C LYS A 427 100.91 67.59 9.92
N ARG A 428 99.91 67.27 9.09
CA ARG A 428 99.87 67.68 7.68
C ARG A 428 99.87 69.20 7.55
N LYS A 429 98.99 69.90 8.29
CA LYS A 429 99.01 71.37 8.38
C LYS A 429 100.29 71.91 9.02
N ASN A 430 100.91 71.20 9.96
CA ASN A 430 102.17 71.62 10.57
C ASN A 430 103.34 71.45 9.58
N GLN A 431 103.37 70.43 8.73
CA GLN A 431 104.36 70.31 7.64
C GLN A 431 104.19 71.39 6.56
N GLU A 432 102.97 71.82 6.29
CA GLU A 432 102.68 73.01 5.48
C GLU A 432 103.19 74.28 6.19
N LEU A 433 102.85 74.45 7.48
CA LEU A 433 103.35 75.55 8.33
C LEU A 433 104.86 75.50 8.55
N GLU A 434 105.54 74.35 8.46
CA GLU A 434 107.00 74.26 8.58
C GLU A 434 107.71 74.77 7.34
N LYS A 435 107.10 74.61 6.15
CA LYS A 435 107.56 75.27 4.93
C LYS A 435 107.38 76.79 5.02
N TYR A 436 106.24 77.26 5.53
CA TYR A 436 106.06 78.69 5.84
C TYR A 436 107.02 79.19 6.93
N LYS A 437 107.25 78.42 8.00
CA LYS A 437 108.20 78.69 9.09
C LYS A 437 109.64 78.77 8.61
N PHE A 438 110.04 78.09 7.54
CA PHE A 438 111.39 78.23 6.99
C PHE A 438 111.58 79.59 6.31
N VAL A 439 110.61 80.00 5.47
CA VAL A 439 110.58 81.33 4.83
C VAL A 439 110.45 82.44 5.88
N LEU A 440 109.54 82.25 6.85
CA LEU A 440 109.35 83.17 7.97
C LEU A 440 110.56 83.20 8.90
N ASN A 441 111.28 82.10 9.15
CA ASN A 441 112.51 82.13 9.98
C ASN A 441 113.64 82.88 9.29
N TYR A 442 113.76 82.84 7.96
CA TYR A 442 114.68 83.70 7.24
C TYR A 442 114.33 85.18 7.47
N LYS A 443 113.05 85.54 7.31
CA LYS A 443 112.56 86.91 7.58
C LYS A 443 112.64 87.31 9.06
N ILE A 444 112.44 86.38 10.00
CA ILE A 444 112.56 86.60 11.45
C ILE A 444 114.03 86.76 11.85
N LYS A 445 114.99 86.15 11.15
CA LYS A 445 116.42 86.39 11.40
C LYS A 445 116.85 87.78 10.90
N GLU A 446 116.33 88.19 9.74
CA GLU A 446 116.48 89.56 9.22
C GLU A 446 115.85 90.60 10.17
N LEU A 447 114.63 90.33 10.66
CA LEU A 447 113.93 91.19 11.63
C LEU A 447 114.56 91.15 13.03
N LYS A 448 115.13 90.03 13.49
CA LYS A 448 115.77 89.99 14.83
C LYS A 448 117.03 90.85 14.91
N ASN A 449 117.80 90.96 13.84
CA ASN A 449 118.90 91.92 13.74
C ASN A 449 118.40 93.39 13.68
N GLN A 450 117.10 93.63 13.47
CA GLN A 450 116.45 94.94 13.64
C GLN A 450 115.78 95.07 15.02
N ILE A 451 115.46 93.96 15.70
CA ILE A 451 114.81 93.95 17.02
C ILE A 451 115.79 94.19 18.16
N GLU A 452 117.05 93.72 18.12
CA GLU A 452 118.02 94.03 19.19
C GLU A 452 118.24 95.55 19.45
N PRO A 453 118.37 96.43 18.43
CA PRO A 453 118.35 97.87 18.68
C PRO A 453 116.96 98.37 19.09
N LYS A 454 115.87 97.80 18.57
CA LYS A 454 114.49 98.16 18.96
C LYS A 454 114.13 97.76 20.39
N ASP A 455 114.75 96.75 20.97
CA ASP A 455 114.53 96.34 22.37
C ASP A 455 115.34 97.18 23.36
N ARG A 456 116.46 97.77 22.90
CA ARG A 456 117.12 98.88 23.61
C ARG A 456 116.29 100.15 23.53
N GLU A 457 115.82 100.49 22.33
CA GLU A 457 114.87 101.59 22.07
C GLU A 457 113.55 101.41 22.83
N ASN A 458 113.06 100.18 23.08
CA ASN A 458 111.89 99.88 23.92
C ASN A 458 112.17 100.03 25.41
N LYS A 459 113.43 99.88 25.85
CA LYS A 459 113.79 100.11 27.24
C LYS A 459 113.93 101.61 27.51
N GLU A 460 114.63 102.31 26.64
CA GLU A 460 114.65 103.77 26.56
C GLU A 460 113.22 104.31 26.44
N LYS A 461 112.36 103.72 25.59
CA LYS A 461 110.94 104.09 25.49
C LYS A 461 110.07 103.68 26.65
N LYS A 462 110.51 102.83 27.58
CA LYS A 462 109.77 102.58 28.83
C LYS A 462 110.08 103.64 29.86
N GLU A 463 111.33 104.06 29.96
CA GLU A 463 111.72 105.24 30.73
C GLU A 463 111.07 106.51 30.12
N GLN A 464 111.08 106.64 28.80
CA GLN A 464 110.40 107.72 28.07
C GLN A 464 108.87 107.64 28.15
N ILE A 465 108.25 106.46 28.28
CA ILE A 465 106.81 106.34 28.59
C ILE A 465 106.55 106.79 30.03
N GLN A 466 107.46 106.52 30.97
CA GLN A 466 107.30 106.94 32.37
C GLN A 466 107.48 108.46 32.53
N ASP A 467 108.42 109.07 31.79
CA ASP A 467 108.51 110.53 31.64
C ASP A 467 107.29 111.09 30.90
N MET A 468 106.85 110.43 29.80
CA MET A 468 105.69 110.85 29.02
C MET A 468 104.36 110.62 29.74
N GLU A 469 104.30 109.79 30.79
CA GLU A 469 103.16 109.67 31.73
C GLU A 469 103.11 110.89 32.66
N VAL A 470 104.26 111.39 33.11
CA VAL A 470 104.36 112.67 33.84
C VAL A 470 104.07 113.86 32.90
N GLU A 471 104.53 113.82 31.66
CA GLU A 471 104.07 114.75 30.62
C GLU A 471 102.59 114.57 30.32
N LEU A 472 102.00 113.38 30.38
CA LEU A 472 100.56 113.17 30.18
C LEU A 472 99.75 113.80 31.32
N GLU A 473 100.19 113.66 32.58
CA GLU A 473 99.51 114.32 33.71
C GLU A 473 99.61 115.85 33.62
N ASN A 474 100.72 116.38 33.09
CA ASN A 474 100.88 117.81 32.84
C ASN A 474 100.14 118.29 31.59
N LEU A 475 100.16 117.51 30.51
CA LEU A 475 99.40 117.75 29.28
C LEU A 475 97.91 117.73 29.58
N GLN A 476 97.43 116.83 30.44
CA GLN A 476 96.03 116.78 30.84
C GLN A 476 95.63 118.01 31.68
N LYS A 477 96.52 118.55 32.52
CA LYS A 477 96.33 119.87 33.16
C LYS A 477 96.30 121.01 32.13
N THR A 478 97.18 120.99 31.11
CA THR A 478 97.10 121.97 30.01
C THR A 478 95.92 121.76 29.08
N ASN A 479 95.42 120.53 28.92
CA ASN A 479 94.29 120.21 28.05
C ASN A 479 93.00 120.70 28.69
N ASN A 480 92.85 120.57 30.02
CA ASN A 480 91.76 121.24 30.75
C ASN A 480 91.83 122.78 30.59
N SER A 481 93.03 123.37 30.52
CA SER A 481 93.22 124.80 30.23
C SER A 481 92.95 125.17 28.77
N LEU A 482 93.23 124.27 27.82
CA LEU A 482 92.99 124.45 26.39
C LEU A 482 91.53 124.21 26.03
N GLU A 483 90.82 123.33 26.74
CA GLU A 483 89.37 123.16 26.66
C GLU A 483 88.65 124.43 27.11
N LEU A 484 89.13 125.09 28.17
CA LEU A 484 88.63 126.39 28.63
C LEU A 484 88.85 127.49 27.56
N GLN A 485 90.04 127.53 26.96
CA GLN A 485 90.32 128.44 25.82
C GLN A 485 89.52 128.07 24.56
N LEU A 486 89.21 126.78 24.35
CA LEU A 486 88.33 126.31 23.26
C LEU A 486 86.88 126.72 23.47
N THR A 487 86.39 126.82 24.71
CA THR A 487 85.07 127.41 24.99
C THR A 487 85.07 128.91 24.68
N GLU A 488 86.07 129.67 25.13
CA GLU A 488 86.19 131.10 24.79
C GLU A 488 86.32 131.34 23.26
N LEU A 489 87.04 130.48 22.55
CA LEU A 489 87.18 130.56 21.09
C LEU A 489 85.92 130.14 20.34
N LYS A 490 85.13 129.19 20.87
CA LYS A 490 83.82 128.83 20.29
C LYS A 490 82.80 129.96 20.44
N GLU A 491 82.79 130.66 21.57
CA GLU A 491 81.93 131.83 21.78
C GLU A 491 82.32 132.98 20.83
N LYS A 492 83.63 133.21 20.63
CA LYS A 492 84.13 134.18 19.62
C LYS A 492 83.78 133.76 18.19
N LEU A 493 83.91 132.47 17.84
CA LEU A 493 83.53 131.95 16.52
C LEU A 493 82.05 132.19 16.24
N TYR A 494 81.19 131.86 17.21
CA TYR A 494 79.74 132.05 17.13
C TYR A 494 79.35 133.53 16.93
N ALA A 495 80.06 134.46 17.59
CA ALA A 495 79.90 135.89 17.36
C ALA A 495 80.31 136.33 15.95
N THR A 496 81.38 135.76 15.37
CA THR A 496 81.81 136.07 14.00
C THR A 496 80.94 135.43 12.91
N ASP A 497 80.35 134.25 13.15
CA ASP A 497 79.39 133.65 12.21
C ASP A 497 78.11 134.49 12.11
N LEU A 498 77.66 135.09 13.23
CA LEU A 498 76.56 136.06 13.29
C LEU A 498 76.79 137.28 12.37
N GLU A 499 78.02 137.78 12.27
CA GLU A 499 78.37 138.87 11.34
C GLU A 499 78.47 138.38 9.88
N LEU A 500 79.01 137.18 9.66
CA LEU A 500 79.19 136.60 8.33
C LEU A 500 77.85 136.24 7.66
N GLU A 501 76.85 135.78 8.40
CA GLU A 501 75.52 135.51 7.85
C GLU A 501 74.80 136.79 7.41
N ALA A 502 74.98 137.90 8.14
CA ALA A 502 74.40 139.19 7.78
C ALA A 502 74.89 139.71 6.41
N GLU A 503 76.20 139.71 6.17
CA GLU A 503 76.76 140.11 4.86
C GLU A 503 76.50 139.09 3.75
N ARG A 504 76.47 137.78 4.06
CA ARG A 504 76.05 136.75 3.09
C ARG A 504 74.63 136.98 2.60
N GLN A 505 73.71 137.39 3.47
CA GLN A 505 72.33 137.69 3.08
C GLN A 505 72.27 138.94 2.18
N ARG A 506 72.93 140.02 2.59
CA ARG A 506 73.07 141.29 1.84
C ARG A 506 73.56 141.08 0.40
N ASN A 507 74.53 140.18 0.22
CA ASN A 507 75.12 139.88 -1.09
C ASN A 507 74.19 139.04 -2.00
N ARG A 508 73.34 138.16 -1.43
CA ARG A 508 72.31 137.41 -2.20
C ARG A 508 71.27 138.34 -2.82
N GLU A 509 70.86 139.36 -2.09
CA GLU A 509 69.83 140.32 -2.50
C GLU A 509 70.32 141.19 -3.67
N ASN A 510 71.53 141.77 -3.57
CA ASN A 510 72.15 142.53 -4.64
C ASN A 510 72.33 141.72 -5.94
N ASN A 511 72.81 140.47 -5.85
CA ASN A 511 72.94 139.59 -7.02
C ASN A 511 71.58 139.25 -7.67
N SER A 512 70.53 139.13 -6.87
CA SER A 512 69.18 138.85 -7.36
C SER A 512 68.59 140.02 -8.15
N LEU A 513 68.88 141.26 -7.74
CA LEU A 513 68.49 142.47 -8.47
C LEU A 513 69.22 142.59 -9.82
N LEU A 514 70.54 142.44 -9.81
CA LEU A 514 71.40 142.48 -11.01
C LEU A 514 70.95 141.46 -12.08
N ARG A 515 70.61 140.24 -11.64
CA ARG A 515 70.13 139.17 -12.54
C ARG A 515 68.78 139.53 -13.19
N ARG A 516 67.92 140.27 -12.49
CA ARG A 516 66.58 140.67 -12.96
C ARG A 516 66.67 141.76 -14.04
N ILE A 517 67.50 142.78 -13.82
CA ILE A 517 67.83 143.82 -14.81
C ILE A 517 68.37 143.18 -16.09
N ARG A 518 69.31 142.24 -15.97
CA ARG A 518 69.96 141.58 -17.11
C ARG A 518 69.00 140.76 -17.99
N ILE A 519 67.93 140.20 -17.41
CA ILE A 519 66.90 139.46 -18.16
C ILE A 519 66.01 140.43 -18.95
N ASP A 520 65.51 141.49 -18.30
CA ASP A 520 64.66 142.48 -18.99
C ASP A 520 65.41 143.14 -20.17
N LEU A 521 66.70 143.45 -19.99
CA LEU A 521 67.54 144.07 -21.03
C LEU A 521 67.79 143.12 -22.22
N HIS A 522 67.92 141.82 -21.98
CA HIS A 522 67.99 140.82 -23.06
C HIS A 522 66.65 140.72 -23.82
N ASN A 523 65.52 140.78 -23.12
CA ASN A 523 64.20 140.77 -23.77
C ASN A 523 64.01 141.98 -24.72
N CYS A 524 64.52 143.17 -24.35
CA CYS A 524 64.55 144.32 -25.26
C CYS A 524 65.37 144.05 -26.54
N SER A 525 66.50 143.34 -26.44
CA SER A 525 67.39 143.08 -27.59
C SER A 525 66.76 142.22 -28.69
N GLY A 526 65.72 141.43 -28.39
CA GLY A 526 65.01 140.62 -29.38
C GLY A 526 64.20 141.43 -30.40
N LEU A 527 63.91 142.71 -30.12
CA LEU A 527 63.03 143.56 -30.93
C LEU A 527 63.76 144.41 -31.98
N ILE A 528 65.06 144.17 -32.20
CA ILE A 528 65.94 145.04 -33.01
C ILE A 528 65.47 145.24 -34.47
N GLN A 529 64.80 144.26 -35.08
CA GLN A 529 64.29 144.39 -36.46
C GLN A 529 62.93 145.11 -36.55
N GLU A 530 62.28 145.43 -35.42
CA GLU A 530 61.01 146.16 -35.36
C GLU A 530 61.17 147.50 -34.61
N PRO A 531 61.68 148.56 -35.28
CA PRO A 531 62.17 149.76 -34.61
C PRO A 531 61.14 150.50 -33.75
N ASN A 532 59.84 150.42 -34.09
CA ASN A 532 58.78 151.01 -33.29
C ASN A 532 58.56 150.27 -31.95
N LYS A 533 58.59 148.93 -31.95
CA LYS A 533 58.43 148.11 -30.73
C LYS A 533 59.66 148.19 -29.82
N LEU A 534 60.86 148.25 -30.40
CA LEU A 534 62.11 148.40 -29.65
C LEU A 534 62.10 149.67 -28.78
N LYS A 535 61.68 150.81 -29.35
CA LYS A 535 61.64 152.12 -28.68
C LYS A 535 60.74 152.12 -27.44
N GLU A 536 59.61 151.42 -27.50
CA GLU A 536 58.66 151.30 -26.41
C GLU A 536 59.18 150.36 -25.30
N SER A 537 59.79 149.24 -25.70
CA SER A 537 60.41 148.27 -24.77
C SER A 537 61.51 148.90 -23.90
N VAL A 538 62.43 149.67 -24.50
CA VAL A 538 63.50 150.35 -23.77
C VAL A 538 62.97 151.43 -22.81
N ARG A 539 61.88 152.12 -23.17
CA ARG A 539 61.26 153.14 -22.31
C ARG A 539 60.68 152.53 -21.03
N ASN A 540 60.05 151.36 -21.14
CA ASN A 540 59.52 150.62 -20.00
C ASN A 540 60.63 150.07 -19.08
N LEU A 541 61.81 149.76 -19.62
CA LEU A 541 62.96 149.32 -18.81
C LEU A 541 63.47 150.41 -17.86
N TYR A 542 63.54 151.66 -18.34
CA TYR A 542 64.01 152.81 -17.55
C TYR A 542 63.10 153.08 -16.34
N HIS A 543 61.78 153.11 -16.54
CA HIS A 543 60.83 153.38 -15.46
C HIS A 543 60.74 152.27 -14.40
N LYS A 544 61.21 151.05 -14.69
CA LYS A 544 61.08 149.87 -13.80
C LYS A 544 62.12 149.82 -12.67
N TYR A 545 63.20 150.60 -12.74
CA TYR A 545 64.38 150.46 -11.88
C TYR A 545 64.91 151.78 -11.28
N SER A 546 64.12 152.86 -11.23
CA SER A 546 64.65 154.24 -11.06
C SER A 546 64.09 155.10 -9.91
N HIS A 547 63.21 154.62 -9.04
CA HIS A 547 62.67 155.29 -7.82
C HIS A 547 62.32 154.18 -6.77
N ASP A 548 62.41 154.34 -5.44
CA ASP A 548 63.04 155.38 -4.57
C ASP A 548 63.37 154.78 -3.16
N GLN A 549 63.90 155.56 -2.19
CA GLN A 549 64.58 155.06 -0.96
C GLN A 549 64.04 155.49 0.44
N GLU A 550 64.70 154.94 1.50
CA GLU A 550 64.90 155.41 2.91
C GLU A 550 63.86 155.17 4.05
N SER A 551 64.32 154.57 5.17
CA SER A 551 64.07 154.94 6.60
C SER A 551 64.53 153.88 7.65
N ALA A 552 65.19 154.30 8.76
CA ALA A 552 65.20 153.73 10.16
C ALA A 552 66.59 153.51 10.86
N SER A 553 66.76 153.98 12.12
CA SER A 553 67.81 153.54 13.10
C SER A 553 67.64 154.15 14.54
N SER A 554 68.30 153.56 15.56
CA SER A 554 68.67 154.08 16.92
C SER A 554 67.86 153.64 18.18
N ARG A 555 68.56 153.02 19.18
CA ARG A 555 68.37 152.99 20.68
C ARG A 555 68.79 151.64 21.36
N VAL A 556 70.00 151.53 21.97
CA VAL A 556 70.40 150.45 22.93
C VAL A 556 71.59 150.92 23.79
N GLN A 557 71.58 150.89 25.15
CA GLN A 557 72.85 151.06 25.93
C GLN A 557 72.93 150.76 27.47
N ASP A 558 71.86 150.47 28.23
CA ASP A 558 71.86 150.76 29.69
C ASP A 558 71.64 149.56 30.66
N VAL A 559 72.33 148.42 30.48
CA VAL A 559 72.00 147.15 31.21
C VAL A 559 73.15 146.51 32.02
N ASP A 560 74.43 146.67 31.64
CA ASP A 560 75.51 145.77 32.10
C ASP A 560 75.86 145.81 33.61
N ALA A 561 75.58 146.93 34.29
CA ALA A 561 76.12 147.22 35.62
C ALA A 561 75.64 146.29 36.76
N GLN A 562 74.59 145.50 36.55
CA GLN A 562 73.92 144.76 37.64
C GLN A 562 74.55 143.39 37.97
N THR A 563 75.51 142.91 37.17
CA THR A 563 75.97 141.51 37.18
C THR A 563 77.13 141.21 38.14
N GLU A 564 77.95 142.20 38.49
CA GLU A 564 79.27 141.97 39.11
C GLU A 564 79.20 141.50 40.58
N PHE A 565 78.24 142.02 41.36
CA PHE A 565 78.18 141.85 42.82
C PHE A 565 78.00 140.40 43.30
N MET A 566 77.43 139.50 42.49
CA MET A 566 77.13 138.12 42.95
C MET A 566 78.38 137.25 43.09
N ARG A 567 79.48 137.54 42.38
CA ARG A 567 80.65 136.63 42.26
C ARG A 567 81.47 136.50 43.55
N GLN A 568 81.48 137.49 44.44
CA GLN A 568 82.46 137.53 45.54
C GLN A 568 82.13 136.59 46.73
N ARG A 569 80.86 136.25 46.96
CA ARG A 569 80.45 135.54 48.19
C ARG A 569 80.81 134.04 48.18
N GLU A 570 80.81 133.41 47.01
CA GLU A 570 80.94 131.95 46.84
C GLU A 570 82.36 131.40 47.09
N HIS A 571 83.37 132.28 47.10
CA HIS A 571 84.78 131.87 47.20
C HIS A 571 85.17 131.42 48.61
N LEU A 572 84.66 132.08 49.66
CA LEU A 572 85.14 131.90 51.04
C LEU A 572 84.72 130.57 51.69
N GLU A 573 83.57 130.01 51.34
CA GLU A 573 83.04 128.80 51.97
C GLU A 573 83.84 127.53 51.59
N ARG A 574 84.43 127.50 50.38
CA ARG A 574 85.14 126.33 49.86
C ARG A 574 86.46 126.02 50.59
N THR A 575 87.15 127.04 51.08
CA THR A 575 88.54 126.93 51.60
C THR A 575 88.62 126.14 52.91
N VAL A 576 87.65 126.31 53.81
CA VAL A 576 87.68 125.73 55.18
C VAL A 576 87.55 124.20 55.17
N ALA A 577 86.84 123.63 54.20
CA ALA A 577 86.57 122.19 54.13
C ALA A 577 87.82 121.34 53.77
N SER A 578 88.83 121.94 53.12
CA SER A 578 90.00 121.22 52.59
C SER A 578 90.96 120.74 53.69
N LEU A 579 91.37 121.65 54.57
CA LEU A 579 92.43 121.43 55.57
C LEU A 579 92.15 120.24 56.50
N LYS A 580 90.88 119.96 56.81
CA LYS A 580 90.48 118.92 57.75
C LYS A 580 90.75 117.48 57.25
N ARG A 581 91.00 117.27 55.95
CA ARG A 581 91.30 115.95 55.36
C ARG A 581 92.79 115.57 55.39
N GLN A 582 93.71 116.52 55.43
CA GLN A 582 95.13 116.25 55.22
C GLN A 582 95.82 115.53 56.39
N VAL A 583 95.40 115.79 57.64
CA VAL A 583 96.08 115.31 58.85
C VAL A 583 95.95 113.79 59.07
N MET A 584 94.81 113.20 58.72
CA MET A 584 94.49 111.79 59.02
C MET A 584 95.29 110.74 58.21
N LYS A 585 96.10 111.15 57.23
CA LYS A 585 96.74 110.21 56.27
C LYS A 585 98.26 110.02 56.47
N GLY A 586 98.85 110.65 57.50
CA GLY A 586 100.32 110.74 57.65
C GLY A 586 101.01 109.69 58.53
N GLN A 587 100.28 108.83 59.25
CA GLN A 587 100.84 108.03 60.36
C GLN A 587 101.25 106.58 60.03
N SER A 588 101.08 106.09 58.80
CA SER A 588 101.05 104.64 58.50
C SER A 588 102.13 104.10 57.55
N SER A 589 103.21 104.85 57.28
CA SER A 589 104.05 104.59 56.09
C SER A 589 105.58 104.60 56.34
N GLN A 590 106.08 104.16 57.51
CA GLN A 590 107.51 104.33 57.85
C GLN A 590 108.15 103.19 58.69
N HIS A 591 107.92 101.91 58.33
CA HIS A 591 108.46 100.75 59.07
C HIS A 591 108.90 99.56 58.19
N GLY A 592 109.35 99.80 56.94
CA GLY A 592 109.55 98.75 55.93
C GLY A 592 110.98 98.23 55.68
N GLU A 593 112.04 98.83 56.26
CA GLU A 593 113.42 98.65 55.75
C GLU A 593 114.37 97.85 56.67
N GLY A 594 113.84 97.13 57.66
CA GLY A 594 114.63 96.32 58.59
C GLY A 594 115.08 94.97 58.01
N MET A 595 116.38 94.85 57.69
CA MET A 595 117.21 93.63 57.79
C MET A 595 116.57 92.27 57.39
N LYS A 596 116.86 91.64 56.24
CA LYS A 596 117.96 91.82 55.27
C LYS A 596 119.40 91.63 55.76
N ILE A 597 119.61 91.22 57.03
CA ILE A 597 120.96 90.96 57.59
C ILE A 597 121.12 89.53 58.17
N MET A 598 120.04 88.73 58.21
CA MET A 598 120.05 87.41 58.84
C MET A 598 120.48 86.25 57.91
N GLU A 599 120.44 86.44 56.58
CA GLU A 599 120.50 85.35 55.58
C GLU A 599 121.92 85.03 55.04
N ASP A 600 122.91 85.90 55.25
CA ASP A 600 124.28 85.68 54.77
C ASP A 600 125.21 85.01 55.80
N CYS A 601 124.89 85.09 57.10
CA CYS A 601 125.71 84.53 58.17
C CYS A 601 125.79 82.99 58.18
N GLU A 602 124.82 82.30 57.57
CA GLU A 602 124.78 80.83 57.52
C GLU A 602 125.80 80.23 56.52
N LYS A 603 126.21 81.01 55.52
CA LYS A 603 127.05 80.54 54.40
C LYS A 603 128.51 80.34 54.79
N THR A 604 129.03 81.13 55.73
CA THR A 604 130.45 81.09 56.16
C THR A 604 130.76 79.95 57.14
N ILE A 605 129.81 79.58 58.00
CA ILE A 605 129.98 78.54 59.03
C ILE A 605 130.28 77.16 58.41
N ASN A 606 129.73 76.88 57.23
CA ASN A 606 129.88 75.59 56.57
C ASN A 606 131.26 75.39 55.89
N LEU A 607 131.99 76.46 55.56
CA LEU A 607 133.35 76.38 55.00
C LEU A 607 134.37 75.92 56.05
N LEU A 608 134.31 76.48 57.26
CA LEU A 608 135.30 76.21 58.33
C LEU A 608 135.35 74.75 58.78
N LYS A 609 134.26 73.98 58.64
CA LYS A 609 134.22 72.54 58.96
C LYS A 609 135.10 71.70 58.02
N GLY A 610 135.32 72.13 56.78
CA GLY A 610 136.07 71.39 55.76
C GLY A 610 137.59 71.50 55.88
N GLU A 611 138.11 72.56 56.52
CA GLU A 611 139.55 72.79 56.67
C GLU A 611 140.17 71.93 57.79
N ILE A 612 139.49 71.88 58.95
CA ILE A 612 140.01 71.25 60.17
C ILE A 612 140.21 69.74 60.01
N GLN A 613 139.32 69.06 59.25
CA GLN A 613 139.45 67.64 58.95
C GLN A 613 140.72 67.30 58.14
N ARG A 614 141.31 68.26 57.42
CA ARG A 614 142.59 68.05 56.69
C ARG A 614 143.81 68.17 57.59
N LEU A 615 143.74 69.00 58.64
CA LEU A 615 144.86 69.23 59.56
C LEU A 615 145.04 68.07 60.54
N VAL A 616 143.95 67.51 61.08
CA VAL A 616 143.98 66.33 61.96
C VAL A 616 144.62 65.12 61.27
N LYS A 617 144.52 65.02 59.93
CA LYS A 617 145.10 63.90 59.18
C LYS A 617 146.61 64.01 58.93
N LYS A 618 147.20 65.22 59.00
CA LYS A 618 148.66 65.40 58.85
C LYS A 618 149.44 65.22 60.16
N LEU A 619 148.81 65.47 61.31
CA LEU A 619 149.47 65.41 62.62
C LEU A 619 149.72 63.99 63.17
N ASN A 620 149.30 62.93 62.46
CA ASN A 620 149.36 61.54 62.94
C ASN A 620 150.42 60.65 62.23
N GLU A 621 151.14 61.14 61.21
CA GLU A 621 152.05 60.29 60.41
C GLU A 621 153.54 60.66 60.58
N GLU A 622 153.90 61.93 60.80
CA GLU A 622 155.30 62.38 60.93
C GLU A 622 155.80 62.37 62.40
N GLY A 623 155.70 61.21 63.04
CA GLY A 623 156.07 60.99 64.45
C GLY A 623 157.21 59.99 64.69
N LYS A 624 157.95 59.57 63.65
CA LYS A 624 159.03 58.56 63.74
C LYS A 624 160.17 58.85 62.77
N SER A 625 161.42 58.75 63.25
CA SER A 625 162.68 59.16 62.58
C SER A 625 162.76 60.69 62.41
N GLN A 626 163.52 61.48 63.17
CA GLN A 626 164.71 61.23 64.00
C GLN A 626 165.98 60.86 63.22
N TYR A 627 167.08 61.53 63.60
CA TYR A 627 168.50 61.39 63.17
C TYR A 627 168.96 62.14 61.91
N PHE A 628 169.94 63.04 62.12
CA PHE A 628 170.99 63.53 61.20
C PHE A 628 170.52 64.45 60.04
N GLU A 629 171.25 65.49 59.61
CA GLU A 629 172.47 66.12 60.15
C GLU A 629 172.57 67.61 59.74
N GLU A 630 173.62 68.29 60.19
CA GLU A 630 174.00 69.68 59.92
C GLU A 630 174.32 69.92 58.43
N THR A 631 173.88 71.04 57.85
CA THR A 631 174.64 72.22 57.35
C THR A 631 173.84 72.84 56.17
N GLU A 632 174.09 74.04 55.59
CA GLU A 632 175.23 74.96 55.58
C GLU A 632 174.78 76.39 55.17
N THR A 633 175.23 77.46 55.85
CA THR A 633 175.18 78.90 55.43
C THR A 633 173.82 79.57 55.11
N GLN A 634 173.62 80.89 55.29
CA GLN A 634 174.50 81.98 55.78
C GLN A 634 173.70 82.97 56.65
#